data_AF-A0A0J1FTH1-F1
#
_entry.id   AF-A0A0J1FTH1-F1
#
_cell.length_a   1.000
_cell.length_b   1.000
_cell.length_c   1.000
_cell.angle_alpha   90.00
_cell.angle_beta   90.00
_cell.angle_gamma   90.00
#
_symmetry.space_group_name_H-M   'P 1'
#
loop_
_entity.id
_entity.type
_entity.pdbx_description
1 polymer ?
#
loop_
_entity_poly.entity_id
_entity_poly.type
_entity_poly.pdbx_seq_one_letter_code
_entity_poly.pdbx_strand_id
1 'polypeptide(L)'
;MSQLILPGTAGPGDVSNLKTFSSGIYYNAQGQLVDRRGTGVVITPGPSDIPITAGIYGGVVADGKVAAVPVNPAHVLAGDTIAGTAGTMPNHTFATNNNNYTSAVGHLTDGSGNLCLVPPTGYYLNETNGGGFGELLINDPNFIASNIPNWLSIFGLQGTGAFKHYATGSGTTNSSGIYQVSGLGFNPTLCYFSKGGSWFAGGITGANSTQVGGTTFCSFEFLTGGLYFGPTASSTAITWYAFG
;
A
#
# COMPACT_ATOMS: atom_id res chain seq x y z
N MET A 1 60.47 -59.24 -27.70
CA MET A 1 60.34 -57.78 -27.73
C MET A 1 60.75 -57.26 -26.37
N SER A 2 61.83 -56.49 -26.27
CA SER A 2 62.18 -55.80 -25.03
C SER A 2 61.33 -54.53 -24.92
N GLN A 3 60.70 -54.33 -23.77
CA GLN A 3 59.95 -53.11 -23.48
C GLN A 3 60.89 -52.14 -22.75
N LEU A 4 61.12 -50.95 -23.32
CA LEU A 4 61.85 -49.88 -22.66
C LEU A 4 60.94 -49.25 -21.60
N ILE A 5 61.31 -49.37 -20.33
CA ILE A 5 60.60 -48.75 -19.21
C ILE A 5 61.32 -47.45 -18.86
N LEU A 6 60.63 -46.33 -19.04
CA LEU A 6 61.10 -45.02 -18.62
C LEU A 6 60.46 -44.67 -17.26
N PRO A 7 61.20 -44.09 -16.31
CA PRO A 7 60.65 -43.75 -15.00
C PRO A 7 59.63 -42.61 -15.12
N GLY A 8 58.36 -42.94 -14.89
CA GLY A 8 57.28 -41.98 -14.68
C GLY A 8 56.83 -41.95 -13.21
N THR A 9 55.96 -41.00 -12.89
CA THR A 9 55.32 -40.86 -11.56
C THR A 9 53.81 -41.09 -11.58
N ALA A 10 53.23 -41.51 -12.72
CA ALA A 10 51.82 -41.82 -12.81
C ALA A 10 51.48 -43.01 -11.90
N GLY A 11 50.42 -42.88 -11.11
CA GLY A 11 49.78 -43.96 -10.38
C GLY A 11 48.55 -44.51 -11.12
N PRO A 12 47.94 -45.60 -10.64
CA PRO A 12 46.76 -46.18 -11.27
C PRO A 12 45.60 -45.20 -11.45
N GLY A 13 45.40 -44.27 -10.51
CA GLY A 13 44.36 -43.24 -10.58
C GLY A 13 44.55 -42.21 -11.69
N ASP A 14 45.72 -42.12 -12.32
CA ASP A 14 46.03 -41.15 -13.37
C ASP A 14 45.81 -41.71 -14.79
N VAL A 15 45.58 -43.02 -14.91
CA VAL A 15 45.50 -43.73 -16.19
C VAL A 15 44.10 -44.29 -16.39
N SER A 16 43.58 -44.16 -17.62
CA SER A 16 42.28 -44.73 -18.01
C SER A 16 42.16 -46.20 -17.63
N ASN A 17 41.02 -46.59 -17.04
CA ASN A 17 40.73 -47.97 -16.64
C ASN A 17 40.69 -48.99 -17.81
N LEU A 18 40.66 -48.49 -19.04
CA LEU A 18 40.74 -49.29 -20.27
C LEU A 18 42.18 -49.47 -20.79
N LYS A 19 43.19 -49.01 -20.05
CA LYS A 19 44.61 -49.05 -20.43
C LYS A 19 45.48 -49.67 -19.34
N THR A 20 46.59 -50.27 -19.75
CA THR A 20 47.69 -50.67 -18.86
C THR A 20 48.86 -49.69 -19.01
N PHE A 21 49.66 -49.55 -17.96
CA PHE A 21 50.83 -48.67 -17.95
C PHE A 21 51.96 -49.25 -17.08
N SER A 22 53.17 -48.73 -17.28
CA SER A 22 54.33 -49.01 -16.43
C SER A 22 54.97 -47.68 -16.03
N SER A 23 55.18 -47.45 -14.73
CA SER A 23 55.64 -46.18 -14.17
C SER A 23 56.17 -46.40 -12.74
N GLY A 24 57.42 -46.04 -12.47
CA GLY A 24 58.06 -46.23 -11.16
C GLY A 24 57.99 -47.69 -10.69
N ILE A 25 57.26 -47.92 -9.59
CA ILE A 25 57.06 -49.26 -8.99
C ILE A 25 55.90 -50.06 -9.63
N TYR A 26 55.10 -49.44 -10.49
CA TYR A 26 53.96 -50.07 -11.14
C TYR A 26 54.39 -50.68 -12.48
N TYR A 27 54.29 -52.00 -12.60
CA TYR A 27 54.67 -52.75 -13.81
C TYR A 27 53.43 -53.40 -14.43
N ASN A 28 53.11 -53.02 -15.67
CA ASN A 28 51.89 -53.45 -16.38
C ASN A 28 50.63 -53.30 -15.50
N ALA A 29 50.59 -52.27 -14.67
CA ALA A 29 49.45 -51.98 -13.82
C ALA A 29 48.26 -51.53 -14.68
N GLN A 30 47.05 -51.87 -14.25
CA GLN A 30 45.83 -51.37 -14.88
C GLN A 30 45.54 -49.96 -14.38
N GLY A 31 45.10 -49.07 -15.28
CA GLY A 31 44.55 -47.79 -14.87
C GLY A 31 43.27 -47.95 -14.06
N GLN A 32 42.93 -46.93 -13.29
CA GLN A 32 41.73 -46.86 -12.45
C GLN A 32 40.91 -45.59 -12.71
N LEU A 33 41.39 -44.66 -13.54
CA LEU A 33 40.64 -43.48 -13.90
C LEU A 33 39.45 -43.88 -14.77
N VAL A 34 38.25 -43.71 -14.22
CA VAL A 34 37.00 -44.09 -14.90
C VAL A 34 36.79 -43.21 -16.13
N ASP A 35 36.59 -43.85 -17.27
CA ASP A 35 36.17 -43.19 -18.50
C ASP A 35 34.69 -42.80 -18.41
N ARG A 36 34.40 -41.49 -18.43
CA ARG A 36 33.04 -40.93 -18.38
C ARG A 36 32.63 -40.24 -19.67
N ARG A 37 33.38 -40.45 -20.76
CA ARG A 37 33.05 -39.89 -22.06
C ARG A 37 31.77 -40.51 -22.61
N GLY A 38 30.89 -39.71 -23.20
CA GLY A 38 29.59 -40.15 -23.73
C GLY A 38 28.56 -40.54 -22.67
N THR A 39 28.86 -40.37 -21.38
CA THR A 39 27.90 -40.66 -20.30
C THR A 39 26.86 -39.55 -20.12
N GLY A 40 27.09 -38.37 -20.71
CA GLY A 40 26.10 -37.28 -20.69
C GLY A 40 25.82 -36.76 -19.29
N VAL A 41 26.86 -36.60 -18.45
CA VAL A 41 26.70 -36.00 -17.11
C VAL A 41 26.11 -34.60 -17.26
N VAL A 42 24.81 -34.47 -16.98
CA VAL A 42 24.11 -33.20 -16.91
C VAL A 42 24.19 -32.71 -15.48
N ILE A 43 24.85 -31.57 -15.27
CA ILE A 43 24.84 -30.89 -13.98
C ILE A 43 23.67 -29.91 -13.99
N THR A 44 22.67 -30.16 -13.15
CA THR A 44 21.60 -29.21 -12.87
C THR A 44 22.05 -28.31 -11.72
N PRO A 45 22.23 -26.99 -11.96
CA PRO A 45 22.63 -26.08 -10.89
C PRO A 45 21.67 -26.11 -9.71
N GLY A 46 22.22 -26.09 -8.50
CA GLY A 46 21.47 -26.02 -7.25
C GLY A 46 22.10 -24.98 -6.30
N PRO A 47 21.56 -24.82 -5.08
CA PRO A 47 22.06 -23.86 -4.10
C PRO A 47 23.37 -24.28 -3.41
N SER A 48 23.93 -25.44 -3.76
CA SER A 48 25.13 -26.00 -3.15
C SER A 48 26.14 -26.41 -4.22
N ASP A 49 27.40 -26.48 -3.83
CA ASP A 49 28.46 -26.98 -4.69
C ASP A 49 28.17 -28.41 -5.13
N ILE A 50 28.30 -28.66 -6.44
CA ILE A 50 28.12 -29.98 -7.03
C ILE A 50 29.51 -30.52 -7.36
N PRO A 51 30.05 -31.48 -6.59
CA PRO A 51 31.37 -32.02 -6.84
C PRO A 51 31.38 -32.79 -8.17
N ILE A 52 32.34 -32.44 -9.04
CA ILE A 52 32.60 -33.20 -10.25
C ILE A 52 33.54 -34.35 -9.88
N THR A 53 33.02 -35.58 -9.91
CA THR A 53 33.80 -36.78 -9.55
C THR A 53 35.02 -36.91 -10.46
N ALA A 54 36.19 -37.32 -9.94
CA ALA A 54 37.39 -37.51 -10.76
C ALA A 54 37.18 -38.55 -11.88
N GLY A 55 37.59 -38.23 -13.12
CA GLY A 55 37.39 -39.07 -14.31
C GLY A 55 37.88 -38.43 -15.60
N ILE A 56 37.82 -39.19 -16.70
CA ILE A 56 38.04 -38.65 -18.05
C ILE A 56 36.70 -38.16 -18.60
N TYR A 57 36.61 -36.86 -18.85
CA TYR A 57 35.45 -36.21 -19.46
C TYR A 57 35.82 -35.66 -20.86
N GLY A 58 34.86 -35.60 -21.77
CA GLY A 58 35.03 -34.99 -23.11
C GLY A 58 35.24 -36.00 -24.25
N GLY A 59 34.68 -35.73 -25.42
CA GLY A 59 34.67 -36.66 -26.56
C GLY A 59 33.43 -36.54 -27.41
N VAL A 60 32.39 -35.92 -26.86
CA VAL A 60 31.18 -35.44 -27.53
C VAL A 60 30.74 -34.11 -26.91
N VAL A 61 30.05 -33.25 -27.67
CA VAL A 61 29.62 -31.89 -27.29
C VAL A 61 28.73 -31.87 -26.01
N ALA A 62 28.15 -33.01 -25.64
CA ALA A 62 27.27 -33.15 -24.46
C ALA A 62 28.01 -33.49 -23.15
N ASP A 63 29.30 -33.84 -23.19
CA ASP A 63 30.04 -34.21 -21.97
C ASP A 63 30.46 -32.96 -21.19
N GLY A 64 30.30 -33.01 -19.86
CA GLY A 64 30.74 -31.94 -18.96
C GLY A 64 29.93 -30.65 -19.09
N LYS A 65 28.67 -30.75 -19.54
CA LYS A 65 27.79 -29.59 -19.71
C LYS A 65 27.07 -29.26 -18.40
N VAL A 66 27.15 -27.99 -18.00
CA VAL A 66 26.24 -27.41 -17.00
C VAL A 66 25.01 -26.89 -17.72
N ALA A 67 23.82 -27.30 -17.27
CA ALA A 67 22.57 -26.81 -17.85
C ALA A 67 22.44 -25.29 -17.62
N ALA A 68 21.92 -24.57 -18.62
CA ALA A 68 21.59 -23.16 -18.46
C ALA A 68 20.47 -23.02 -17.43
N VAL A 69 20.58 -22.02 -16.55
CA VAL A 69 19.52 -21.65 -15.62
C VAL A 69 18.64 -20.61 -16.29
N PRO A 70 17.39 -20.93 -16.67
CA PRO A 70 16.49 -19.92 -17.21
C PRO A 70 16.12 -18.94 -16.09
N VAL A 71 16.51 -17.68 -16.26
CA VAL A 71 16.18 -16.59 -15.34
C VAL A 71 15.31 -15.58 -16.09
N ASN A 72 14.16 -15.22 -15.51
CA ASN A 72 13.36 -14.12 -16.05
C ASN A 72 13.98 -12.79 -15.60
N PRO A 73 14.54 -11.96 -16.50
CA PRO A 73 15.17 -10.69 -16.13
C PRO A 73 14.21 -9.73 -15.42
N ALA A 74 12.90 -9.81 -15.70
CA ALA A 74 11.89 -8.99 -15.03
C ALA A 74 11.72 -9.30 -13.54
N HIS A 75 12.25 -10.44 -13.08
CA HIS A 75 12.22 -10.86 -11.67
C HIS A 75 13.55 -10.64 -10.95
N VAL A 76 14.52 -9.99 -11.61
CA VAL A 76 15.83 -9.66 -11.04
C VAL A 76 15.94 -8.14 -10.94
N LEU A 77 16.39 -7.64 -9.79
CA LEU A 77 16.53 -6.20 -9.53
C LEU A 77 17.47 -5.54 -10.55
N ALA A 78 17.08 -4.36 -11.04
CA ALA A 78 17.95 -3.59 -11.92
C ALA A 78 19.28 -3.27 -11.23
N GLY A 79 20.39 -3.57 -11.90
CA GLY A 79 21.75 -3.47 -11.35
C GLY A 79 22.34 -4.82 -10.90
N ASP A 80 21.50 -5.83 -10.67
CA ASP A 80 21.95 -7.17 -10.31
C ASP A 80 22.07 -8.09 -11.53
N THR A 81 22.78 -9.21 -11.36
CA THR A 81 22.93 -10.26 -12.38
C THR A 81 22.84 -11.64 -11.74
N ILE A 82 21.97 -12.51 -12.25
CA ILE A 82 21.84 -13.90 -11.82
C ILE A 82 22.10 -14.81 -13.02
N ALA A 83 23.08 -15.71 -12.91
CA ALA A 83 23.48 -16.64 -13.98
C ALA A 83 23.73 -15.93 -15.35
N GLY A 84 24.36 -14.76 -15.32
CA GLY A 84 24.62 -13.95 -16.52
C GLY A 84 23.41 -13.18 -17.07
N THR A 85 22.24 -13.31 -16.45
CA THR A 85 21.04 -12.53 -16.81
C THR A 85 20.99 -11.26 -15.97
N ALA A 86 21.18 -10.11 -16.61
CA ALA A 86 21.06 -8.80 -15.97
C ALA A 86 19.58 -8.50 -15.64
N GLY A 87 19.34 -7.94 -14.46
CA GLY A 87 17.99 -7.63 -14.00
C GLY A 87 17.38 -6.38 -14.64
N THR A 88 16.06 -6.41 -14.77
CA THR A 88 15.26 -5.31 -15.32
C THR A 88 14.10 -4.89 -14.41
N MET A 89 13.97 -5.46 -13.21
CA MET A 89 12.96 -5.05 -12.25
C MET A 89 13.28 -3.64 -11.72
N PRO A 90 12.36 -2.66 -11.85
CA PRO A 90 12.58 -1.32 -11.31
C PRO A 90 12.77 -1.33 -9.80
N ASN A 91 13.65 -0.47 -9.31
CA ASN A 91 13.86 -0.23 -7.89
C ASN A 91 13.17 1.08 -7.48
N HIS A 92 12.12 0.98 -6.66
CA HIS A 92 11.30 2.11 -6.21
C HIS A 92 11.64 2.59 -4.79
N THR A 93 12.78 2.17 -4.25
CA THR A 93 13.31 2.68 -2.97
C THR A 93 13.54 4.17 -3.00
N PHE A 94 13.32 4.85 -1.88
CA PHE A 94 13.40 6.30 -1.77
C PHE A 94 14.79 6.81 -2.16
N ALA A 95 15.84 6.13 -1.68
CA ALA A 95 17.22 6.47 -2.01
C ALA A 95 17.54 6.33 -3.51
N THR A 96 16.99 5.29 -4.16
CA THR A 96 17.20 5.05 -5.60
C THR A 96 16.32 5.96 -6.47
N ASN A 97 15.18 6.40 -5.94
CA ASN A 97 14.26 7.32 -6.59
C ASN A 97 14.60 8.79 -6.32
N ASN A 98 15.89 9.14 -6.21
CA ASN A 98 16.36 10.50 -5.96
C ASN A 98 15.70 11.20 -4.75
N ASN A 99 15.47 10.46 -3.66
CA ASN A 99 14.75 10.94 -2.48
C ASN A 99 13.34 11.47 -2.79
N ASN A 100 12.65 10.79 -3.70
CA ASN A 100 11.30 11.13 -4.12
C ASN A 100 10.35 9.95 -3.90
N TYR A 101 9.05 10.26 -3.88
CA TYR A 101 8.00 9.26 -3.77
C TYR A 101 7.69 8.61 -5.12
N THR A 102 7.27 7.35 -5.05
CA THR A 102 6.69 6.62 -6.16
C THR A 102 5.16 6.78 -6.11
N SER A 103 4.56 7.33 -7.16
CA SER A 103 3.09 7.44 -7.21
C SER A 103 2.44 6.06 -7.31
N ALA A 104 1.41 5.81 -6.49
CA ALA A 104 0.57 4.63 -6.64
C ALA A 104 -0.14 4.64 -8.00
N VAL A 105 -0.28 3.49 -8.66
CA VAL A 105 -0.98 3.37 -9.96
C VAL A 105 -2.50 3.32 -9.80
N GLY A 106 -2.98 3.04 -8.59
CA GLY A 106 -4.39 3.04 -8.25
C GLY A 106 -4.59 3.17 -6.74
N HIS A 107 -5.74 3.70 -6.35
CA HIS A 107 -6.14 3.79 -4.95
C HIS A 107 -7.67 3.75 -4.85
N LEU A 108 -8.18 3.03 -3.84
CA LEU A 108 -9.61 2.93 -3.53
C LEU A 108 -9.77 2.73 -2.02
N THR A 109 -10.91 3.15 -1.47
CA THR A 109 -11.33 2.68 -0.15
C THR A 109 -12.13 1.39 -0.28
N ASP A 110 -11.99 0.48 0.68
CA ASP A 110 -12.78 -0.75 0.76
C ASP A 110 -14.13 -0.56 1.49
N GLY A 111 -14.43 0.65 1.96
CA GLY A 111 -15.62 0.96 2.75
C GLY A 111 -15.58 0.48 4.20
N SER A 112 -14.50 -0.19 4.63
CA SER A 112 -14.28 -0.69 5.99
C SER A 112 -13.27 0.16 6.78
N GLY A 113 -12.99 1.37 6.30
CA GLY A 113 -12.01 2.29 6.89
C GLY A 113 -10.59 2.08 6.41
N ASN A 114 -10.35 1.18 5.43
CA ASN A 114 -9.02 1.01 4.84
C ASN A 114 -8.88 1.83 3.55
N LEU A 115 -7.67 2.34 3.33
CA LEU A 115 -7.21 2.87 2.05
C LEU A 115 -6.34 1.82 1.37
N CYS A 116 -6.82 1.28 0.27
CA CYS A 116 -6.12 0.30 -0.52
C CYS A 116 -5.29 0.99 -1.60
N LEU A 117 -4.02 0.60 -1.72
CA LEU A 117 -3.06 1.14 -2.69
C LEU A 117 -2.65 0.05 -3.67
N VAL A 118 -2.48 0.41 -4.93
CA VAL A 118 -1.82 -0.44 -5.93
C VAL A 118 -0.47 0.18 -6.25
N PRO A 119 0.66 -0.43 -5.83
CA PRO A 119 1.98 0.04 -6.23
C PRO A 119 2.25 -0.33 -7.70
N PRO A 120 3.08 0.44 -8.44
CA PRO A 120 3.64 -0.05 -9.69
C PRO A 120 4.46 -1.34 -9.48
N THR A 121 4.65 -2.13 -10.53
CA THR A 121 5.50 -3.32 -10.45
C THR A 121 6.95 -2.92 -10.19
N GLY A 122 7.60 -3.59 -9.24
CA GLY A 122 9.01 -3.39 -8.93
C GLY A 122 9.38 -3.84 -7.52
N TYR A 123 10.57 -3.46 -7.11
CA TYR A 123 11.11 -3.70 -5.77
C TYR A 123 10.86 -2.50 -4.86
N TYR A 124 10.46 -2.79 -3.62
CA TYR A 124 10.25 -1.84 -2.53
C TYR A 124 11.00 -2.33 -1.30
N LEU A 125 11.68 -1.43 -0.61
CA LEU A 125 12.28 -1.69 0.69
C LEU A 125 11.29 -1.24 1.77
N ASN A 126 11.40 -1.76 2.99
CA ASN A 126 10.66 -1.25 4.13
C ASN A 126 11.49 -0.12 4.77
N GLU A 127 11.49 1.06 4.17
CA GLU A 127 12.17 2.24 4.69
C GLU A 127 11.20 3.41 4.89
N THR A 128 11.64 4.40 5.67
CA THR A 128 10.94 5.67 5.80
C THR A 128 11.92 6.80 5.56
N ASN A 129 11.43 7.90 5.00
CA ASN A 129 12.24 9.11 4.87
C ASN A 129 12.38 9.82 6.24
N GLY A 130 13.09 10.94 6.27
CA GLY A 130 13.29 11.73 7.50
C GLY A 130 12.00 12.24 8.16
N GLY A 131 10.87 12.24 7.44
CA GLY A 131 9.55 12.59 7.97
C GLY A 131 8.74 11.39 8.48
N GLY A 132 9.29 10.17 8.39
CA GLY A 132 8.58 8.94 8.76
C GLY A 132 7.59 8.44 7.70
N PHE A 133 7.64 8.97 6.48
CA PHE A 133 6.77 8.54 5.37
C PHE A 133 7.44 7.44 4.55
N GLY A 134 6.64 6.45 4.09
CA GLY A 134 7.09 5.40 3.17
C GLY A 134 7.27 5.90 1.73
N GLU A 135 7.52 4.97 0.80
CA GLU A 135 7.92 5.28 -0.58
C GLU A 135 6.74 5.59 -1.50
N LEU A 136 5.52 5.17 -1.14
CA LEU A 136 4.32 5.34 -1.97
C LEU A 136 3.58 6.64 -1.64
N LEU A 137 3.19 7.38 -2.69
CA LEU A 137 2.41 8.60 -2.59
C LEU A 137 1.10 8.50 -3.36
N ILE A 138 0.01 8.96 -2.74
CA ILE A 138 -1.18 9.42 -3.43
C ILE A 138 -1.28 10.92 -3.24
N ASN A 139 -1.52 11.64 -4.33
CA ASN A 139 -1.89 13.04 -4.26
C ASN A 139 -3.41 13.16 -4.41
N ASP A 140 -4.10 13.47 -3.32
CA ASP A 140 -5.51 13.87 -3.32
C ASP A 140 -5.59 15.36 -2.93
N PRO A 141 -5.86 16.27 -3.87
CA PRO A 141 -6.00 17.70 -3.57
C PRO A 141 -7.07 18.03 -2.54
N ASN A 142 -8.04 17.13 -2.32
CA ASN A 142 -9.08 17.31 -1.33
C ASN A 142 -8.70 16.78 0.06
N PHE A 143 -7.61 16.01 0.18
CA PHE A 143 -7.08 15.56 1.47
C PHE A 143 -6.26 16.65 2.15
N ILE A 144 -6.95 17.75 2.47
CA ILE A 144 -6.43 18.92 3.16
C ILE A 144 -7.23 19.16 4.43
N ALA A 145 -6.61 19.77 5.43
CA ALA A 145 -7.22 19.95 6.75
C ALA A 145 -8.57 20.69 6.69
N SER A 146 -8.74 21.67 5.80
CA SER A 146 -9.98 22.45 5.67
C SER A 146 -11.18 21.66 5.17
N ASN A 147 -10.95 20.51 4.54
CA ASN A 147 -12.00 19.61 4.03
C ASN A 147 -12.35 18.50 5.02
N ILE A 148 -11.70 18.47 6.18
CA ILE A 148 -11.93 17.49 7.24
C ILE A 148 -12.53 18.23 8.44
N PRO A 149 -13.66 17.76 9.03
CA PRO A 149 -14.26 18.40 10.19
C PRO A 149 -13.27 18.56 11.33
N ASN A 150 -13.33 19.68 12.05
CA ASN A 150 -12.32 20.00 13.07
C ASN A 150 -12.29 19.04 14.28
N TRP A 151 -13.31 18.19 14.44
CA TRP A 151 -13.35 17.11 15.44
C TRP A 151 -12.90 15.74 14.90
N LEU A 152 -12.51 15.64 13.63
CA LEU A 152 -12.03 14.41 13.01
C LEU A 152 -10.55 14.49 12.67
N SER A 153 -9.86 13.36 12.82
CA SER A 153 -8.52 13.12 12.29
C SER A 153 -8.61 11.95 11.33
N ILE A 154 -8.10 12.13 10.11
CA ILE A 154 -8.09 11.10 9.07
C ILE A 154 -6.63 10.87 8.70
N PHE A 155 -6.11 9.65 8.86
CA PHE A 155 -4.71 9.27 8.62
C PHE A 155 -3.68 10.22 9.27
N GLY A 156 -3.97 10.71 10.47
CA GLY A 156 -3.09 11.63 11.21
C GLY A 156 -3.18 13.10 10.80
N LEU A 157 -3.94 13.44 9.75
CA LEU A 157 -4.25 14.81 9.39
C LEU A 157 -5.44 15.32 10.21
N GLN A 158 -5.16 16.22 11.15
CA GLN A 158 -6.19 16.87 11.96
C GLN A 158 -7.04 17.82 11.10
N GLY A 159 -8.36 17.66 11.16
CA GLY A 159 -9.28 18.55 10.47
C GLY A 159 -9.31 19.96 11.05
N THR A 160 -9.61 20.93 10.19
CA THR A 160 -9.81 22.35 10.51
C THR A 160 -11.05 22.92 9.82
N GLY A 161 -11.77 22.10 9.05
CA GLY A 161 -12.97 22.53 8.37
C GLY A 161 -14.06 22.95 9.34
N ALA A 162 -14.54 24.17 9.17
CA ALA A 162 -15.75 24.67 9.82
C ALA A 162 -16.95 24.27 8.96
N PHE A 163 -17.51 23.09 9.24
CA PHE A 163 -18.70 22.62 8.56
C PHE A 163 -19.92 23.37 9.11
N LYS A 164 -20.87 23.71 8.24
CA LYS A 164 -22.17 24.23 8.70
C LYS A 164 -22.88 23.13 9.46
N HIS A 165 -23.17 23.37 10.73
CA HIS A 165 -23.94 22.43 11.52
C HIS A 165 -25.41 22.63 11.18
N TYR A 166 -26.21 21.56 11.19
CA TYR A 166 -27.65 21.70 11.10
C TYR A 166 -28.34 20.73 12.05
N ALA A 167 -29.52 21.13 12.51
CA ALA A 167 -30.41 20.30 13.32
C ALA A 167 -31.85 20.56 12.87
N THR A 168 -32.71 19.56 13.03
CA THR A 168 -34.14 19.69 12.74
C THR A 168 -34.94 19.06 13.87
N GLY A 169 -36.15 19.53 14.06
CA GLY A 169 -37.06 18.92 15.00
C GLY A 169 -38.48 19.43 14.87
N SER A 170 -39.34 18.88 15.70
CA SER A 170 -40.74 19.31 15.79
C SER A 170 -41.25 19.15 17.20
N GLY A 171 -42.29 19.90 17.54
CA GLY A 171 -43.04 19.70 18.77
C GLY A 171 -44.23 20.64 18.87
N THR A 172 -44.85 20.66 20.03
CA THR A 172 -46.00 21.53 20.32
C THR A 172 -45.62 22.56 21.36
N THR A 173 -46.06 23.79 21.17
CA THR A 173 -45.92 24.84 22.18
C THR A 173 -46.65 24.46 23.46
N ASN A 174 -46.10 24.83 24.62
CA ASN A 174 -46.74 24.61 25.92
C ASN A 174 -48.01 25.47 26.11
N SER A 175 -48.61 25.42 27.30
CA SER A 175 -49.81 26.21 27.64
C SER A 175 -49.62 27.73 27.53
N SER A 176 -48.38 28.21 27.65
CA SER A 176 -48.00 29.61 27.45
C SER A 176 -47.65 29.95 26.00
N GLY A 177 -47.83 29.01 25.06
CA GLY A 177 -47.47 29.22 23.65
C GLY A 177 -45.96 29.25 23.42
N ILE A 178 -45.17 28.63 24.29
CA ILE A 178 -43.70 28.61 24.18
C ILE A 178 -43.26 27.23 23.71
N TYR A 179 -42.36 27.22 22.73
CA TYR A 179 -41.60 26.05 22.33
C TYR A 179 -40.10 26.39 22.40
N GLN A 180 -39.34 25.57 23.10
CA GLN A 180 -37.91 25.80 23.32
C GLN A 180 -37.12 24.56 22.92
N VAL A 181 -36.03 24.78 22.21
CA VAL A 181 -35.05 23.77 21.83
C VAL A 181 -33.78 24.04 22.63
N SER A 182 -33.23 23.02 23.26
CA SER A 182 -31.97 23.09 24.00
C SER A 182 -31.08 21.89 23.66
N GLY A 183 -29.80 21.98 24.01
CA GLY A 183 -28.84 20.89 23.80
C GLY A 183 -28.34 20.74 22.37
N LEU A 184 -28.50 21.78 21.52
CA LEU A 184 -27.85 21.81 20.21
C LEU A 184 -26.33 21.87 20.41
N GLY A 185 -25.58 21.02 19.70
CA GLY A 185 -24.11 20.99 19.72
C GLY A 185 -23.45 22.20 19.02
N PHE A 186 -24.23 23.24 18.70
CA PHE A 186 -23.79 24.46 18.06
C PHE A 186 -24.70 25.63 18.44
N ASN A 187 -24.20 26.84 18.28
CA ASN A 187 -24.99 28.07 18.40
C ASN A 187 -25.62 28.38 17.04
N PRO A 188 -26.94 28.23 16.88
CA PRO A 188 -27.55 28.43 15.57
C PRO A 188 -27.45 29.90 15.16
N THR A 189 -27.16 30.13 13.88
CA THR A 189 -27.04 31.45 13.24
C THR A 189 -28.18 31.74 12.27
N LEU A 190 -28.88 30.70 11.83
CA LEU A 190 -30.06 30.73 10.98
C LEU A 190 -31.06 29.66 11.43
N CYS A 191 -32.35 29.97 11.40
CA CYS A 191 -33.42 29.01 11.65
C CYS A 191 -34.55 29.19 10.65
N TYR A 192 -35.07 28.10 10.11
CA TYR A 192 -36.40 28.07 9.49
C TYR A 192 -37.36 27.38 10.43
N PHE A 193 -38.60 27.86 10.53
CA PHE A 193 -39.61 27.17 11.32
C PHE A 193 -41.00 27.29 10.70
N SER A 194 -41.85 26.31 10.95
CA SER A 194 -43.24 26.31 10.57
C SER A 194 -44.13 26.51 11.78
N LYS A 195 -45.25 27.21 11.60
CA LYS A 195 -46.31 27.36 12.59
C LYS A 195 -47.64 27.18 11.88
N GLY A 196 -48.38 26.13 12.23
CA GLY A 196 -49.67 25.84 11.59
C GLY A 196 -49.60 25.73 10.06
N GLY A 197 -48.49 25.20 9.53
CA GLY A 197 -48.25 25.04 8.10
C GLY A 197 -47.64 26.24 7.37
N SER A 198 -47.52 27.41 8.02
CA SER A 198 -46.82 28.59 7.45
C SER A 198 -45.34 28.57 7.83
N TRP A 199 -44.43 28.86 6.89
CA TRP A 199 -42.97 28.85 7.11
C TRP A 199 -42.40 30.24 7.30
N PHE A 200 -41.38 30.33 8.15
CA PHE A 200 -40.70 31.54 8.58
C PHE A 200 -39.19 31.31 8.64
N ALA A 201 -38.41 32.38 8.50
CA ALA A 201 -36.95 32.37 8.64
C ALA A 201 -36.51 33.42 9.67
N GLY A 202 -35.57 33.07 10.55
CA GLY A 202 -34.94 33.96 11.52
C GLY A 202 -33.41 33.88 11.44
N GLY A 203 -32.73 35.02 11.45
CA GLY A 203 -31.26 35.13 11.40
C GLY A 203 -30.70 36.01 12.51
N ILE A 204 -29.39 35.92 12.79
CA ILE A 204 -28.72 36.58 13.94
C ILE A 204 -28.78 38.11 13.92
N THR A 205 -28.95 38.74 12.76
CA THR A 205 -28.91 40.20 12.62
C THR A 205 -30.23 40.87 13.02
N GLY A 206 -30.48 40.89 14.32
CA GLY A 206 -31.51 41.71 14.97
C GLY A 206 -32.90 41.10 14.88
N ALA A 207 -33.59 41.09 16.01
CA ALA A 207 -35.00 40.71 16.11
C ALA A 207 -35.86 41.62 15.23
N ASN A 208 -35.98 41.31 13.94
CA ASN A 208 -36.84 42.03 13.01
C ASN A 208 -37.79 41.04 12.37
N SER A 209 -38.95 40.96 13.01
CA SER A 209 -40.17 40.33 12.52
C SER A 209 -40.44 40.79 11.08
N THR A 210 -40.18 39.95 10.09
CA THR A 210 -40.69 40.19 8.74
C THR A 210 -41.98 39.40 8.59
N GLN A 211 -43.11 40.10 8.70
CA GLN A 211 -44.43 39.52 8.45
C GLN A 211 -44.52 39.07 6.98
N VAL A 212 -44.81 37.79 6.76
CA VAL A 212 -45.33 37.31 5.47
C VAL A 212 -46.75 36.80 5.75
N GLY A 213 -47.78 37.58 5.40
CA GLY A 213 -49.18 37.10 5.43
C GLY A 213 -50.08 37.52 6.62
N GLY A 214 -49.75 38.57 7.39
CA GLY A 214 -50.72 39.24 8.28
C GLY A 214 -51.05 38.57 9.62
N THR A 215 -50.44 37.43 9.98
CA THR A 215 -50.56 36.86 11.34
C THR A 215 -49.54 37.48 12.30
N THR A 216 -49.98 37.88 13.50
CA THR A 216 -49.13 38.44 14.55
C THR A 216 -48.12 37.40 15.05
N PHE A 217 -46.85 37.80 15.06
CA PHE A 217 -45.69 36.95 15.38
C PHE A 217 -45.52 36.72 16.88
N CYS A 218 -44.94 35.56 17.22
CA CYS A 218 -44.27 35.29 18.50
C CYS A 218 -42.82 35.81 18.45
N SER A 219 -42.17 36.10 19.58
CA SER A 219 -40.73 36.35 19.54
C SER A 219 -39.97 35.07 19.18
N PHE A 220 -38.81 35.28 18.54
CA PHE A 220 -37.85 34.24 18.20
C PHE A 220 -36.49 34.69 18.70
N GLU A 221 -35.75 33.80 19.35
CA GLU A 221 -34.44 34.09 19.89
C GLU A 221 -33.51 32.88 19.73
N PHE A 222 -32.26 33.16 19.33
CA PHE A 222 -31.19 32.18 19.39
C PHE A 222 -30.65 32.13 20.81
N LEU A 223 -30.69 30.94 21.42
CA LEU A 223 -30.08 30.70 22.71
C LEU A 223 -28.70 30.05 22.49
N THR A 224 -27.80 30.18 23.46
CA THR A 224 -26.58 29.36 23.49
C THR A 224 -26.98 27.88 23.47
N GLY A 225 -26.61 27.15 22.41
CA GLY A 225 -26.99 25.76 22.20
C GLY A 225 -28.50 25.51 22.07
N GLY A 226 -29.30 26.48 21.59
CA GLY A 226 -30.75 26.33 21.53
C GLY A 226 -31.51 27.36 20.70
N LEU A 227 -32.84 27.22 20.70
CA LEU A 227 -33.80 28.09 20.03
C LEU A 227 -34.97 28.37 20.97
N TYR A 228 -35.54 29.56 20.87
CA TYR A 228 -36.78 29.93 21.56
C TYR A 228 -37.80 30.42 20.55
N PHE A 229 -39.04 29.91 20.66
CA PHE A 229 -40.20 30.34 19.89
C PHE A 229 -41.34 30.62 20.87
N GLY A 230 -41.84 31.86 20.93
CA GLY A 230 -42.98 32.17 21.79
C GLY A 230 -43.07 33.64 22.16
N PRO A 231 -44.15 34.08 22.83
CA PRO A 231 -45.40 33.34 23.00
C PRO A 231 -46.22 33.28 21.69
N THR A 232 -46.76 32.10 21.37
CA THR A 232 -47.77 31.86 20.31
C THR A 232 -49.13 31.49 20.92
N ALA A 233 -50.10 31.07 20.09
CA ALA A 233 -51.24 30.30 20.58
C ALA A 233 -50.75 28.99 21.22
N SER A 234 -51.40 28.56 22.31
CA SER A 234 -51.11 27.29 22.96
C SER A 234 -51.37 26.10 22.02
N SER A 235 -50.68 24.98 22.26
CA SER A 235 -50.84 23.75 21.48
C SER A 235 -50.62 23.88 19.96
N THR A 236 -49.85 24.89 19.52
CA THR A 236 -49.49 25.03 18.11
C THR A 236 -48.33 24.09 17.76
N ALA A 237 -48.47 23.34 16.67
CA ALA A 237 -47.38 22.52 16.14
C ALA A 237 -46.30 23.41 15.49
N ILE A 238 -45.05 23.13 15.83
CA ILE A 238 -43.84 23.77 15.32
C ILE A 238 -42.96 22.70 14.67
N THR A 239 -42.47 22.97 13.47
CA THR A 239 -41.34 22.26 12.86
C THR A 239 -40.21 23.25 12.67
N TRP A 240 -38.96 22.86 12.86
CA TRP A 240 -37.84 23.79 12.76
C TRP A 240 -36.60 23.13 12.16
N TYR A 241 -35.78 23.96 11.53
CA TYR A 241 -34.44 23.66 11.01
C TYR A 241 -33.49 24.75 11.50
N ALA A 242 -32.48 24.39 12.29
CA ALA A 242 -31.44 25.30 12.75
C ALA A 242 -30.14 25.03 11.98
N PHE A 243 -29.39 26.09 11.68
CA PHE A 243 -28.09 26.04 11.03
C PHE A 243 -27.10 26.85 11.84
N GLY A 244 -25.88 26.34 12.04
CA GLY A 244 -24.79 26.93 12.82
C GLY A 244 -23.53 27.08 12.01
#